data_AF-A0A9X8D7B4-F1
#
_entry.id   AF-A0A9X8D7B4-F1
#
_cell.length_a   1.000
_cell.length_b   1.000
_cell.length_c   1.000
_cell.angle_alpha   90.00
_cell.angle_beta   90.00
_cell.angle_gamma   90.00
#
_symmetry.space_group_name_H-M   'P 1'
#
loop_
_entity.id
_entity.type
_entity.pdbx_description
1 polymer ?
#
loop_
_entity_poly.entity_id
_entity_poly.type
_entity_poly.pdbx_seq_one_letter_code
_entity_poly.pdbx_strand_id
1 'polypeptide(L)'
;MTTLYLQMTGKLIAHWKAYGNAYPQKFTLSPALRDEYLRCLSWMTNNRGKTVTMPATHMGVRIEVAEGSPGVMVAADGTEVSLVSPEA
;
A
#
# COMPACT_ATOMS: atom_id res chain seq x y z
N MET A 1 -0.91 13.44 10.15
CA MET A 1 -1.27 13.05 8.77
C MET A 1 -0.14 12.25 8.16
N THR A 2 -0.15 10.94 8.43
CA THR A 2 0.78 10.00 7.80
C THR A 2 0.22 9.64 6.45
N THR A 3 1.00 9.73 5.38
CA THR A 3 0.50 9.38 4.07
C THR A 3 0.31 7.87 3.93
N LEU A 4 -0.69 7.44 3.15
CA LEU A 4 -0.94 6.01 2.90
C LEU A 4 0.31 5.26 2.43
N TYR A 5 1.16 5.91 1.63
CA TYR A 5 2.46 5.38 1.23
C TYR A 5 3.33 4.98 2.43
N LEU A 6 3.46 5.85 3.43
CA LEU A 6 4.25 5.56 4.64
C LEU A 6 3.61 4.47 5.49
N GLN A 7 2.27 4.40 5.56
CA GLN A 7 1.60 3.31 6.27
C GLN A 7 1.86 1.96 5.61
N MET A 8 1.77 1.88 4.28
CA MET A 8 2.10 0.66 3.53
C MET A 8 3.54 0.22 3.77
N THR A 9 4.49 1.15 3.68
CA THR A 9 5.91 0.87 3.96
C THR A 9 6.13 0.43 5.41
N GLY A 10 5.48 1.07 6.38
CA GLY A 10 5.57 0.68 7.79
C GLY A 10 5.03 -0.73 8.05
N LYS A 11 3.89 -1.08 7.45
CA LYS A 11 3.31 -2.44 7.53
C LYS A 11 4.20 -3.47 6.85
N LEU A 12 4.80 -3.14 5.71
CA LEU A 12 5.77 -3.98 5.01
C LEU A 12 6.98 -4.29 5.90
N ILE A 13 7.58 -3.26 6.52
CA ILE A 13 8.73 -3.43 7.43
C ILE A 13 8.34 -4.26 8.65
N ALA A 14 7.16 -4.02 9.24
CA ALA A 14 6.66 -4.81 10.35
C ALA A 14 6.46 -6.29 9.96
N HIS A 15 5.97 -6.54 8.75
CA HIS A 15 5.83 -7.89 8.19
C HIS A 15 7.19 -8.55 7.98
N TRP A 16 8.17 -7.85 7.39
CA TRP A 16 9.54 -8.35 7.28
C TRP A 16 10.11 -8.72 8.65
N LYS A 17 9.87 -7.91 9.67
CA LYS A 17 10.35 -8.21 11.02
C LYS A 17 9.67 -9.44 11.63
N ALA A 18 8.39 -9.67 11.35
CA ALA A 18 7.63 -10.80 11.89
C ALA A 18 7.85 -12.12 11.11
N TYR A 19 8.10 -12.05 9.81
CA TYR A 19 8.19 -13.21 8.91
C TYR A 19 9.61 -13.40 8.32
N GLY A 20 10.64 -12.79 8.90
CA GLY A 20 12.04 -13.00 8.51
C GLY A 20 12.41 -12.47 7.12
N ASN A 21 12.05 -11.22 6.83
CA ASN A 21 12.24 -10.54 5.54
C ASN A 21 11.51 -11.19 4.34
N ALA A 22 10.49 -12.02 4.61
CA ALA A 22 9.62 -12.53 3.55
C ALA A 22 8.82 -11.40 2.90
N TYR A 23 8.87 -11.29 1.57
CA TYR A 23 8.06 -10.31 0.85
C TYR A 23 6.58 -10.73 0.87
N PRO A 24 5.65 -9.81 1.18
CA PRO A 24 4.24 -10.08 1.04
C PRO A 24 3.90 -10.32 -0.44
N GLN A 25 2.86 -11.10 -0.70
CA GLN A 25 2.46 -11.46 -2.05
C GLN A 25 1.90 -10.24 -2.80
N LYS A 26 1.04 -9.46 -2.13
CA LYS A 26 0.37 -8.31 -2.73
C LYS A 26 -0.23 -7.36 -1.71
N PHE A 27 -0.49 -6.13 -2.15
CA PHE A 27 -1.32 -5.15 -1.48
C PHE A 27 -2.64 -5.04 -2.21
N THR A 28 -3.74 -5.27 -1.53
CA THR A 28 -5.10 -5.08 -2.05
C THR A 28 -5.64 -3.76 -1.53
N LEU A 29 -5.77 -2.76 -2.39
CA LEU A 29 -6.29 -1.43 -2.06
C LEU A 29 -7.73 -1.27 -2.52
N SER A 30 -8.51 -0.48 -1.79
CA SER A 30 -9.76 0.07 -2.32
C SER A 30 -9.49 1.12 -3.39
N PRO A 31 -10.43 1.36 -4.33
CA PRO A 31 -10.31 2.47 -5.28
C PRO A 31 -10.10 3.82 -4.57
N ALA A 32 -10.77 4.07 -3.43
CA ALA A 32 -10.55 5.27 -2.62
C ALA A 32 -9.10 5.40 -2.09
N LEU A 33 -8.54 4.30 -1.58
CA LEU A 33 -7.16 4.24 -1.09
C LEU A 33 -6.15 4.38 -2.24
N ARG A 34 -6.41 3.78 -3.40
CA ARG A 34 -5.59 3.98 -4.59
C ARG A 34 -5.51 5.46 -4.96
N ASP A 35 -6.64 6.16 -5.00
CA ASP A 35 -6.69 7.57 -5.35
C ASP A 35 -5.97 8.45 -4.31
N GLU A 36 -6.02 8.08 -3.02
CA GLU A 36 -5.20 8.71 -1.97
C GLU A 36 -3.70 8.43 -2.16
N TYR A 37 -3.33 7.18 -2.46
CA TYR A 37 -1.96 6.77 -2.74
C TYR A 37 -1.37 7.55 -3.93
N LEU A 38 -2.15 7.69 -5.01
CA LEU A 38 -1.78 8.48 -6.18
C LEU A 38 -1.61 9.96 -5.85
N ARG A 39 -2.51 10.54 -5.05
CA ARG A 39 -2.36 11.93 -4.57
C ARG A 39 -1.09 12.10 -3.75
N CYS A 40 -0.81 11.16 -2.86
CA CYS A 40 0.42 11.18 -2.08
C CYS A 40 1.67 11.08 -2.94
N LEU A 41 1.70 10.16 -3.92
CA LEU A 41 2.80 10.04 -4.87
C LEU A 41 2.98 11.33 -5.69
N SER A 42 1.88 11.92 -6.16
CA SER A 42 1.91 13.19 -6.90
C SER A 42 2.52 14.32 -6.08
N TRP A 43 2.18 14.40 -4.79
CA TRP A 43 2.80 15.34 -3.85
C TRP A 43 4.29 15.05 -3.64
N MET A 44 4.68 13.78 -3.45
CA MET A 44 6.07 13.39 -3.22
C MET A 44 6.98 13.61 -4.44
N THR A 45 6.51 13.29 -5.64
CA THR A 45 7.31 13.41 -6.87
C THR A 45 7.38 14.86 -7.38
N ASN A 46 6.66 15.81 -6.76
CA ASN A 46 6.59 17.23 -7.18
C ASN A 46 6.45 17.39 -8.70
N ASN A 47 5.70 16.45 -9.33
CA ASN A 47 5.69 16.28 -10.76
C ASN A 47 4.63 17.22 -11.34
N ARG A 48 4.95 18.52 -11.39
CA ARG A 48 4.11 19.55 -12.04
C ARG A 48 3.92 19.18 -13.51
N GLY A 49 2.84 18.45 -13.82
CA GLY A 49 2.38 18.21 -15.19
C GLY A 49 2.55 16.80 -15.76
N LYS A 50 2.97 15.80 -14.98
CA LYS A 50 2.96 14.39 -15.43
C LYS A 50 1.91 13.58 -14.68
N THR A 51 1.06 12.89 -15.43
CA THR A 51 0.10 11.91 -14.91
C THR A 51 0.86 10.87 -14.09
N VAL A 52 0.68 10.89 -12.77
CA VAL A 52 1.22 9.84 -11.90
C VAL A 52 0.34 8.61 -12.13
N THR A 53 0.83 7.68 -12.93
CA THR A 53 0.16 6.41 -13.15
C THR A 53 0.31 5.54 -11.91
N MET A 54 -0.71 4.74 -11.61
CA MET A 54 -0.63 3.79 -10.52
C MET A 54 0.52 2.80 -10.78
N PRO A 55 1.50 2.68 -9.88
CA PRO A 55 2.53 1.68 -10.04
C PRO A 55 1.91 0.30 -9.85
N ALA A 56 2.27 -0.65 -10.72
CA ALA A 56 1.84 -2.04 -10.60
C ALA A 56 2.43 -2.71 -9.34
N THR A 57 3.52 -2.16 -8.80
CA THR A 57 4.21 -2.64 -7.61
C THR A 57 4.59 -1.49 -6.66
N HIS A 58 4.36 -1.67 -5.36
CA HIS A 58 4.85 -0.80 -4.29
C HIS A 58 6.09 -1.47 -3.67
N MET A 59 7.28 -0.86 -3.83
CA MET A 59 8.55 -1.40 -3.32
C MET A 59 8.80 -2.88 -3.69
N GLY A 60 8.37 -3.31 -4.88
CA GLY A 60 8.51 -4.70 -5.35
C GLY A 60 7.32 -5.61 -5.02
N VAL A 61 6.36 -5.18 -4.20
CA VAL A 61 5.14 -5.93 -3.88
C VAL A 61 4.02 -5.54 -4.84
N ARG A 62 3.31 -6.51 -5.41
CA ARG A 62 2.22 -6.26 -6.36
C ARG A 62 1.08 -5.48 -5.70
N ILE A 63 0.53 -4.48 -6.38
CA ILE A 63 -0.68 -3.77 -5.90
C ILE A 63 -1.86 -4.19 -6.75
N GLU A 64 -2.93 -4.64 -6.11
CA GLU A 64 -4.22 -4.93 -6.71
C GLU A 64 -5.27 -3.97 -6.15
N VAL A 65 -6.26 -3.64 -6.97
CA VAL A 65 -7.38 -2.78 -6.58
C VAL A 65 -8.62 -3.66 -6.54
N ALA A 66 -9.27 -3.74 -5.39
CA ALA A 66 -10.51 -4.48 -5.22
C ALA A 66 -11.59 -3.55 -4.66
N GLU A 67 -12.74 -3.52 -5.34
CA GLU A 67 -13.91 -2.77 -4.88
C GLU A 67 -14.43 -3.40 -3.58
N GLY A 68 -14.52 -2.61 -2.51
CA GLY A 68 -14.96 -3.07 -1.18
C GLY A 68 -13.87 -3.60 -0.26
N SER A 69 -12.61 -3.68 -0.71
CA SER A 69 -11.51 -4.09 0.17
C SER A 69 -11.11 -2.97 1.12
N PRO A 70 -10.99 -3.20 2.44
CA PRO A 70 -10.60 -2.15 3.38
C PRO A 70 -9.15 -1.66 3.20
N GLY A 71 -8.36 -2.26 2.29
CA GLY A 71 -6.94 -2.01 2.20
C GLY A 71 -6.19 -3.02 3.04
N VAL A 72 -5.75 -4.13 2.44
CA VAL A 72 -5.05 -5.21 3.12
C VAL A 72 -3.74 -5.53 2.41
N MET A 73 -2.74 -5.93 3.18
CA MET A 73 -1.51 -6.53 2.71
C MET A 73 -1.61 -8.03 2.90
N VAL A 74 -1.50 -8.79 1.82
CA VAL A 74 -1.46 -10.24 1.86
C VAL A 74 -0.01 -10.67 2.07
N ALA A 75 0.28 -11.17 3.26
CA ALA A 75 1.56 -11.76 3.67
C ALA A 75 2.01 -12.91 2.75
N ALA A 76 3.28 -13.30 2.84
CA ALA A 76 3.81 -14.48 2.14
C ALA A 76 3.04 -15.77 2.49
N ASP A 77 2.57 -15.87 3.73
CA ASP A 77 1.79 -17.00 4.27
C ASP A 77 0.29 -16.93 3.92
N GLY A 78 -0.15 -15.90 3.19
CA GLY A 78 -1.57 -15.65 2.90
C GLY A 78 -2.33 -14.90 4.01
N THR A 79 -1.67 -14.57 5.12
CA THR A 79 -2.26 -13.73 6.19
C THR A 79 -2.61 -12.34 5.66
N GLU A 80 -3.84 -11.89 5.85
CA GLU A 80 -4.28 -10.55 5.47
C GLU A 80 -4.05 -9.56 6.62
N VAL A 81 -3.21 -8.56 6.37
CA VAL A 81 -2.86 -7.52 7.34
C VAL A 81 -3.52 -6.21 6.91
N SER A 82 -4.42 -5.68 7.73
CA SER A 82 -5.07 -4.40 7.44
C SER A 82 -4.06 -3.25 7.37
N LEU A 83 -4.10 -2.51 6.26
CA LEU A 83 -3.28 -1.33 5.99
C LEU A 83 -3.83 -0.10 6.70
N VAL A 84 -5.15 0.05 6.68
CA VAL A 84 -5.85 1.05 7.48
C VAL A 84 -6.13 0.46 8.86
N SER A 85 -5.58 1.08 9.90
CA SER A 85 -6.06 0.82 11.26
C SER A 85 -7.45 1.46 11.39
N PRO A 86 -8.48 0.75 11.86
CA PRO A 86 -9.71 1.39 12.30
C PRO A 86 -9.46 2.08 13.65
N GLU A 87 -8.81 3.24 13.62
CA GLU A 87 -9.01 4.25 14.68
C GLU A 87 -9.95 5.28 14.03
N ALA A 88 -11.27 5.06 14.15
CA ALA A 88 -12.15 5.46 15.26
C ALA A 88 -12.46 6.96 15.22
#